data_AF-X0WUB2-F1
#
_entry.id   AF-X0WUB2-F1
#
_cell.length_a   1.000
_cell.length_b   1.000
_cell.length_c   1.000
_cell.angle_alpha   90.00
_cell.angle_beta   90.00
_cell.angle_gamma   90.00
#
_symmetry.space_group_name_H-M   'P 1'
#
loop_
_entity.id
_entity.type
_entity.pdbx_description
1 polymer ?
#
loop_
_entity_poly.entity_id
_entity_poly.type
_entity_poly.pdbx_seq_one_letter_code
_entity_poly.pdbx_strand_id
1 'polypeptide(L)'
;MSKFSTIGIILLVAAFILFGYQGIAAFLEMGTSDEFVYENISFVGILDEKYYSWIDSISSPSIQGIAETLINAPIALWLLCGAVLCFLIHAFKGPKHIR
;
A
#
# COMPACT_ATOMS: atom_id res chain seq x y z
N MET A 1 0.47 -21.65 11.92
CA MET A 1 0.53 -20.18 11.84
C MET A 1 -0.87 -19.61 12.08
N SER A 2 -0.99 -18.42 12.68
CA SER A 2 -2.28 -17.76 12.81
C SER A 2 -2.75 -17.23 11.45
N LYS A 3 -4.07 -17.11 11.25
CA LYS A 3 -4.64 -16.52 10.01
C LYS A 3 -4.04 -15.13 9.73
N PHE A 4 -3.84 -14.32 10.79
CA PHE A 4 -3.22 -13.00 10.69
C PHE A 4 -1.78 -13.06 10.22
N SER A 5 -0.98 -14.02 10.71
CA SER A 5 0.39 -14.22 10.24
C SER A 5 0.43 -14.57 8.75
N THR A 6 -0.46 -15.44 8.28
CA THR A 6 -0.52 -15.83 6.87
C THR A 6 -0.89 -14.64 5.99
N ILE A 7 -1.91 -13.87 6.37
CA ILE A 7 -2.31 -12.66 5.64
C ILE A 7 -1.16 -11.63 5.63
N GLY A 8 -0.48 -11.44 6.76
CA GLY A 8 0.66 -10.53 6.85
C GLY A 8 1.80 -10.91 5.90
N ILE A 9 2.12 -12.21 5.80
CA ILE A 9 3.13 -12.69 4.84
C ILE A 9 2.71 -12.44 3.40
N ILE A 10 1.45 -12.73 3.04
CA ILE A 10 0.94 -12.49 1.69
C ILE A 10 1.05 -11.02 1.31
N LEU A 11 0.61 -10.11 2.20
CA LEU A 11 0.69 -8.67 1.98
C LEU A 11 2.13 -8.19 1.85
N LEU A 12 3.04 -8.71 2.68
CA LEU A 12 4.46 -8.38 2.64
C LEU A 12 5.10 -8.80 1.31
N VAL A 13 4.85 -10.05 0.88
CA VAL A 13 5.36 -10.57 -0.40
C VAL A 13 4.81 -9.74 -1.56
N ALA A 14 3.52 -9.43 -1.57
CA ALA A 14 2.92 -8.59 -2.60
C ALA A 14 3.55 -7.18 -2.64
N ALA A 15 3.81 -6.58 -1.47
CA ALA A 15 4.48 -5.28 -1.39
C ALA A 15 5.88 -5.33 -2.01
N PHE A 16 6.69 -6.35 -1.70
CA PHE A 16 8.03 -6.50 -2.27
C PHE A 16 8.01 -6.76 -3.76
N ILE A 17 7.04 -7.54 -4.27
CA ILE A 17 6.87 -7.75 -5.71
C ILE A 17 6.58 -6.43 -6.41
N LEU A 18 5.69 -5.60 -5.87
CA LEU A 18 5.38 -4.28 -6.43
C LEU A 18 6.59 -3.35 -6.39
N PHE A 19 7.29 -3.25 -5.25
CA PHE A 19 8.51 -2.45 -5.16
C PHE A 19 9.56 -2.89 -6.17
N GLY A 20 9.77 -4.21 -6.31
CA GLY A 20 10.68 -4.78 -7.30
C GLY A 20 10.27 -4.45 -8.72
N TYR A 21 8.98 -4.59 -9.05
CA TYR A 21 8.45 -4.23 -10.37
C TYR A 21 8.67 -2.75 -10.70
N GLN A 22 8.32 -1.84 -9.78
CA GLN A 22 8.46 -0.39 -9.98
C GLN A 22 9.94 0.01 -10.10
N GLY A 23 10.81 -0.62 -9.31
CA GLY A 23 12.26 -0.39 -9.39
C GLY A 23 12.85 -0.87 -10.71
N ILE A 24 12.45 -2.05 -11.18
CA ILE A 24 12.87 -2.59 -12.49
C ILE A 24 12.32 -1.73 -13.63
N ALA A 25 11.06 -1.29 -13.55
CA ALA A 25 10.44 -0.43 -14.56
C ALA A 25 11.20 0.89 -14.69
N ALA A 26 11.46 1.57 -13.56
CA ALA A 26 12.25 2.80 -13.53
C ALA A 26 13.67 2.61 -14.09
N PHE A 27 14.30 1.46 -13.80
CA PHE A 27 15.61 1.13 -14.34
C PHE A 27 15.60 0.84 -15.84
N LEU A 28 14.57 0.16 -16.35
CA LEU A 28 14.41 -0.10 -17.78
C LEU A 28 14.10 1.17 -18.57
N GLU A 29 13.31 2.07 -17.99
CA GLU A 29 12.95 3.36 -18.58
C GLU A 29 14.17 4.29 -18.68
N MET A 30 15.12 4.19 -17.74
CA MET A 30 16.43 4.85 -17.83
C MET A 30 17.24 4.43 -19.08
N GLY A 31 16.96 3.26 -19.64
CA GLY A 31 17.55 2.81 -20.92
C GLY A 31 16.97 3.51 -22.15
N THR A 32 15.81 4.16 -22.01
CA THR A 32 15.08 4.84 -23.10
C THR A 32 15.01 6.35 -22.95
N SER A 33 15.06 6.85 -21.72
CA SER A 33 15.14 8.26 -21.35
C SER A 33 16.30 8.39 -20.36
N ASP A 34 17.20 9.37 -20.52
CA ASP A 34 18.38 9.56 -19.64
C ASP A 34 18.03 9.88 -18.16
N GLU A 35 16.76 9.78 -17.75
CA GLU A 35 16.25 10.08 -16.42
C GLU A 35 15.71 8.81 -15.73
N PHE A 36 16.06 8.64 -14.45
CA PHE A 36 15.46 7.63 -13.59
C PHE A 36 14.16 8.20 -13.01
N VAL A 37 13.02 7.78 -13.56
CA VAL A 37 11.69 8.19 -13.07
C VAL A 37 11.06 7.01 -12.32
N TYR A 38 10.86 7.18 -11.01
CA TYR A 38 10.20 6.17 -10.20
C TYR A 38 8.70 6.43 -10.15
N GLU A 39 7.92 5.61 -10.85
CA GLU A 39 6.46 5.72 -10.85
C GLU A 39 5.79 4.91 -9.74
N ASN A 40 4.98 5.61 -8.95
CA ASN A 40 4.19 5.01 -7.89
C ASN A 40 2.81 4.57 -8.38
N ILE A 41 2.50 3.28 -8.23
CA ILE A 41 1.15 2.79 -8.47
C ILE A 41 0.30 3.10 -7.24
N SER A 42 -0.63 4.05 -7.37
CA SER A 42 -1.59 4.46 -6.34
C SER A 42 -2.96 3.80 -6.57
N PHE A 43 -3.88 3.92 -5.60
CA PHE A 43 -5.25 3.42 -5.80
C PHE A 43 -5.97 4.14 -6.94
N VAL A 44 -5.70 5.43 -7.12
CA VAL A 44 -6.27 6.25 -8.21
C VAL A 44 -5.81 5.75 -9.58
N GLY A 45 -4.58 5.22 -9.68
CA GLY A 45 -4.06 4.65 -10.92
C GLY A 45 -4.67 3.29 -11.30
N ILE A 46 -5.39 2.63 -10.38
CA ILE A 46 -6.00 1.30 -10.62
C ILE A 46 -7.52 1.35 -10.61
N LEU A 47 -8.12 2.20 -9.77
CA LEU A 47 -9.56 2.29 -9.59
C LEU A 47 -10.17 3.33 -10.53
N ASP A 48 -11.34 3.00 -11.09
CA ASP A 48 -12.16 3.99 -11.81
C ASP A 48 -12.53 5.17 -10.90
N GLU A 49 -12.65 6.36 -11.50
CA GLU A 49 -13.04 7.61 -10.83
C GLU A 49 -14.32 7.50 -9.99
N LYS A 50 -15.27 6.67 -10.43
CA LYS A 50 -16.52 6.39 -9.70
C LYS A 50 -16.31 5.84 -8.28
N TYR A 51 -15.15 5.25 -7.97
CA TYR A 51 -14.85 4.68 -6.66
C TYR A 51 -14.23 5.68 -5.68
N TYR A 52 -13.75 6.83 -6.16
CA TYR A 52 -13.12 7.85 -5.31
C TYR A 52 -13.72 9.26 -5.45
N SER A 53 -14.66 9.49 -6.36
CA SER A 53 -15.38 10.77 -6.52
C SER A 53 -16.17 11.23 -5.27
N TRP A 54 -16.38 10.34 -4.29
CA TRP A 54 -16.97 10.71 -3.01
C TRP A 54 -16.06 11.66 -2.21
N ILE A 55 -14.76 11.70 -2.48
CA ILE A 55 -13.81 12.58 -1.79
C ILE A 55 -14.13 14.05 -2.08
N ASP A 56 -14.58 14.37 -3.29
CA ASP A 56 -14.98 15.73 -3.69
C ASP A 56 -16.22 16.22 -2.93
N SER A 57 -16.98 15.30 -2.32
CA SER A 57 -18.16 15.65 -1.50
C SER A 57 -17.84 15.99 -0.05
N ILE A 58 -16.58 15.85 0.38
CA ILE A 58 -16.15 16.13 1.75
C ILE A 58 -16.08 17.65 1.97
N SER A 59 -16.97 18.17 2.82
CA SER A 59 -17.06 19.62 3.09
C SER A 59 -15.89 20.20 3.87
N SER A 60 -15.12 19.37 4.58
CA SER A 60 -13.97 19.81 5.38
C SER A 60 -12.69 19.70 4.55
N PRO A 61 -12.00 20.82 4.23
CA PRO A 61 -10.78 20.80 3.42
C PRO A 61 -9.66 19.93 4.03
N SER A 62 -9.55 19.91 5.36
CA SER A 62 -8.54 19.10 6.04
C SER A 62 -8.82 17.60 5.90
N ILE A 63 -10.09 17.18 6.01
CA ILE A 63 -10.46 15.77 5.87
C ILE A 63 -10.36 15.35 4.41
N GLN A 64 -10.75 16.22 3.49
CA GLN A 64 -10.59 16.01 2.06
C GLN A 64 -9.11 15.79 1.70
N GLY A 65 -8.22 16.69 2.14
CA GLY A 65 -6.78 16.55 1.90
C GLY A 65 -6.17 15.27 2.48
N ILE A 66 -6.66 14.81 3.64
CA ILE A 66 -6.26 13.51 4.21
C ILE A 66 -6.74 12.37 3.31
N ALA A 67 -8.00 12.38 2.88
CA ALA A 67 -8.56 11.35 2.02
C ALA A 67 -7.81 11.29 0.68
N GLU A 68 -7.56 12.44 0.04
CA GLU A 68 -6.75 12.56 -1.18
C GLU A 68 -5.34 12.01 -0.98
N THR A 69 -4.69 12.33 0.13
CA THR A 69 -3.35 11.79 0.45
C THR A 69 -3.38 10.27 0.58
N LEU A 70 -4.42 9.72 1.22
CA LEU A 70 -4.57 8.29 1.43
C LEU A 70 -4.77 7.52 0.10
N ILE A 71 -5.62 8.02 -0.80
CA ILE A 71 -5.88 7.35 -2.08
C ILE A 71 -4.73 7.49 -3.07
N ASN A 72 -3.99 8.60 -3.02
CA ASN A 72 -2.84 8.84 -3.88
C ASN A 72 -1.56 8.18 -3.35
N ALA A 73 -1.56 7.73 -2.10
CA ALA A 73 -0.41 7.02 -1.54
C ALA A 73 -0.12 5.73 -2.32
N PRO A 74 1.18 5.34 -2.43
CA PRO A 74 1.57 4.13 -3.15
C PRO A 74 0.92 2.88 -2.54
N ILE A 75 0.39 1.99 -3.38
CA ILE A 75 -0.23 0.73 -2.93
C ILE A 75 0.77 -0.14 -2.17
N ALA A 76 2.05 -0.12 -2.57
CA ALA A 76 3.09 -0.84 -1.86
C ALA A 76 3.21 -0.40 -0.39
N LEU A 77 3.01 0.89 -0.09
CA LEU A 77 2.99 1.41 1.28
C LEU A 77 1.77 0.88 2.04
N TRP A 78 0.60 0.85 1.40
CA TRP A 78 -0.62 0.29 1.98
C TRP A 78 -0.50 -1.19 2.31
N LEU A 79 0.10 -1.98 1.42
CA LEU A 79 0.37 -3.40 1.66
C LEU A 79 1.34 -3.60 2.82
N LEU A 80 2.39 -2.78 2.93
CA LEU A 80 3.31 -2.81 4.07
C LEU A 80 2.60 -2.46 5.38
N CYS A 81 1.80 -1.40 5.41
CA CYS A 81 1.00 -1.02 6.57
C CYS A 81 0.07 -2.17 7.00
N GLY A 82 -0.64 -2.77 6.05
CA GLY A 82 -1.52 -3.92 6.30
C GLY A 82 -0.76 -5.14 6.84
N ALA A 83 0.43 -5.43 6.29
CA ALA A 83 1.28 -6.52 6.76
C ALA A 83 1.73 -6.31 8.20
N VAL A 84 2.21 -5.11 8.54
CA VAL A 84 2.64 -4.73 9.89
C VAL A 84 1.46 -4.86 10.87
N LEU A 85 0.28 -4.35 10.54
CA LEU A 85 -0.91 -4.49 11.38
C LEU A 85 -1.28 -5.96 11.62
N CYS A 86 -1.22 -6.80 10.59
CA CYS A 86 -1.48 -8.23 10.72
C CYS A 86 -0.47 -8.92 11.66
N PHE A 87 0.82 -8.58 11.54
CA PHE A 87 1.85 -9.11 12.43
C PHE A 87 1.69 -8.61 13.87
N LEU A 88 1.35 -7.35 14.09
CA LEU A 88 1.04 -6.82 15.41
C LEU A 88 -0.15 -7.57 16.03
N ILE A 89 -1.24 -7.76 15.30
CA ILE A 89 -2.39 -8.53 15.78
C ILE A 89 -1.98 -9.96 16.10
N HIS A 90 -1.17 -10.60 15.26
CA HIS A 90 -0.65 -11.93 15.54
C HIS A 90 0.19 -11.96 16.82
N ALA A 91 1.07 -10.99 17.04
CA ALA A 91 1.92 -10.90 18.22
C ALA A 91 1.10 -10.70 19.50
N PHE A 92 0.11 -9.81 19.49
CA PHE A 92 -0.74 -9.54 20.66
C PHE A 92 -1.80 -10.63 20.92
N LYS A 93 -2.24 -11.36 19.90
CA LYS A 93 -3.15 -12.53 20.04
C LYS A 93 -2.42 -13.87 20.06
N GLY A 94 -1.09 -13.88 20.03
CA GLY A 94 -0.27 -15.07 20.19
C GLY A 94 -0.58 -15.74 21.52
N PRO A 95 -0.42 -17.07 21.64
CA PRO A 95 -0.93 -17.84 22.76
C PRO A 95 -0.53 -17.18 24.07
N LYS A 96 -1.54 -16.79 24.87
CA LYS A 96 -1.35 -16.46 26.28
C LYS A 96 -0.59 -17.64 26.88
N HIS A 97 0.68 -17.43 27.21
CA HIS A 97 1.35 -18.29 28.16
C HIS A 97 0.58 -18.11 29.47
N ILE A 98 -0.39 -18.99 29.71
CA ILE A 98 -0.96 -19.23 31.02
C ILE A 98 0.24 -19.69 31.84
N ARG A 99 0.70 -18.82 32.73
CA ARG A 99 1.73 -19.10 33.70
C ARG A 99 1.07 -19.69 34.94
#